data_AF-A0A951DN14-F1
#
_entry.id   AF-A0A951DN14-F1
#
_cell.length_a   1.000
_cell.length_b   1.000
_cell.length_c   1.000
_cell.angle_alpha   90.00
_cell.angle_beta   90.00
_cell.angle_gamma   90.00
#
_symmetry.space_group_name_H-M   'P 1'
#
loop_
_entity.id
_entity.type
_entity.pdbx_description
1 polymer ?
#
loop_
_entity_poly.entity_id
_entity_poly.type
_entity_poly.pdbx_seq_one_letter_code
_entity_poly.pdbx_strand_id
1 'polypeptide(L)'
;MPATTAPTPLVGREDAVNRLWAAVEASTDGGMRTVVVRGPAGIGKTRVLDEFAVRARGAGTAVIAGRAPAVGGFAFGALADALG
;
A
#
# COMPACT_ATOMS: atom_id res chain seq x y z
N MET A 1 -27.18 16.98 -8.27
CA MET A 1 -26.42 16.32 -7.18
C MET A 1 -25.33 15.50 -7.84
N PRO A 2 -24.03 15.68 -7.52
CA PRO A 2 -23.02 14.77 -8.04
C PRO A 2 -23.24 13.40 -7.41
N ALA A 3 -23.23 12.34 -8.22
CA ALA A 3 -23.27 10.98 -7.70
C ALA A 3 -21.93 10.67 -7.04
N THR A 4 -21.93 10.42 -5.73
CA THR A 4 -20.76 9.86 -5.04
C THR A 4 -20.58 8.43 -5.56
N THR A 5 -19.65 8.22 -6.49
CA THR A 5 -19.29 6.89 -6.95
C THR A 5 -18.68 6.14 -5.77
N ALA A 6 -19.40 5.15 -5.25
CA ALA A 6 -18.85 4.24 -4.25
C ALA A 6 -17.58 3.59 -4.81
N PRO A 7 -16.51 3.45 -4.00
CA PRO A 7 -15.28 2.84 -4.47
C PRO A 7 -15.57 1.42 -4.96
N THR A 8 -14.98 1.05 -6.11
CA THR A 8 -15.14 -0.30 -6.65
C THR A 8 -14.71 -1.33 -5.61
N PRO A 9 -15.54 -2.32 -5.26
CA PRO A 9 -15.22 -3.31 -4.25
C PRO A 9 -13.94 -4.06 -4.62
N LEU A 10 -13.08 -4.29 -3.63
CA LEU A 10 -11.91 -5.16 -3.79
C LEU A 10 -12.42 -6.61 -3.74
N VAL A 11 -12.28 -7.36 -4.82
CA VAL A 11 -12.78 -8.74 -4.91
C VAL A 11 -11.59 -9.72 -5.02
N GLY A 12 -11.56 -10.73 -4.16
CA GLY A 12 -10.60 -11.84 -4.24
C GLY A 12 -9.16 -11.42 -3.93
N ARG A 13 -8.98 -10.36 -3.15
CA ARG A 13 -7.67 -9.79 -2.74
C ARG A 13 -7.60 -9.45 -1.25
N GLU A 14 -8.62 -9.84 -0.49
CA GLU A 14 -8.72 -9.71 0.95
C GLU A 14 -7.53 -10.41 1.63
N ASP A 15 -7.13 -11.59 1.14
CA ASP A 15 -5.95 -12.32 1.64
C ASP A 15 -4.64 -11.57 1.42
N ALA A 16 -4.53 -10.78 0.35
CA ALA A 16 -3.34 -9.98 0.10
C ALA A 16 -3.26 -8.81 1.09
N VAL A 17 -4.39 -8.14 1.35
CA VAL A 17 -4.49 -7.06 2.35
C VAL A 17 -4.25 -7.61 3.76
N ASN A 18 -4.82 -8.76 4.09
CA ASN A 18 -4.63 -9.40 5.39
C ASN A 18 -3.17 -9.79 5.65
N ARG A 19 -2.44 -10.25 4.63
CA ARG A 19 -1.00 -10.52 4.75
C ARG A 19 -0.17 -9.25 5.00
N LEU A 20 -0.52 -8.13 4.38
CA LEU A 20 0.11 -6.84 4.68
C LEU A 20 -0.20 -6.40 6.11
N TRP A 21 -1.44 -6.59 6.56
CA TRP A 21 -1.85 -6.25 7.92
C TRP A 21 -1.13 -7.09 8.99
N ALA A 22 -1.00 -8.40 8.76
CA ALA A 22 -0.26 -9.28 9.67
C ALA A 22 1.21 -8.85 9.83
N ALA A 23 1.83 -8.28 8.80
CA ALA A 23 3.18 -7.73 8.90
C ALA A 23 3.23 -6.45 9.76
N VAL A 24 2.16 -5.64 9.78
CA VAL A 24 2.04 -4.49 10.68
C VAL A 24 1.91 -4.98 12.13
N GLU A 25 1.04 -5.94 12.39
CA GLU A 25 0.87 -6.54 13.71
C GLU A 25 2.19 -7.16 14.20
N ALA A 26 2.90 -7.91 13.37
CA ALA A 26 4.19 -8.48 13.72
C ALA A 26 5.33 -7.45 13.87
N SER A 27 5.10 -6.17 13.53
CA SER A 27 6.08 -5.09 13.68
C SER A 27 6.03 -4.44 15.07
N THR A 28 4.91 -4.57 15.80
CA THR A 28 4.77 -4.00 17.16
C THR A 28 5.75 -4.61 18.15
N ASP A 29 6.01 -5.92 18.01
CA ASP A 29 6.81 -6.69 18.96
C ASP A 29 8.25 -6.96 18.47
N GLY A 30 8.52 -6.72 17.18
CA GLY A 30 9.74 -7.20 16.50
C GLY A 30 10.46 -6.15 15.65
N GLY A 31 10.03 -4.89 15.67
CA GLY A 31 10.65 -3.80 14.92
C GLY A 31 10.22 -3.72 13.45
N MET A 32 10.98 -2.99 12.64
CA MET A 32 10.61 -2.64 11.26
C MET A 32 10.40 -3.88 10.37
N ARG A 33 9.32 -3.88 9.59
CA ARG A 33 9.03 -4.90 8.58
C ARG A 33 9.03 -4.29 7.18
N THR A 34 9.50 -5.07 6.21
CA THR A 34 9.44 -4.71 4.79
C THR A 34 8.73 -5.84 4.03
N VAL A 35 7.71 -5.48 3.27
CA VAL A 35 6.93 -6.42 2.45
C VAL A 35 7.01 -6.01 0.99
N VAL A 36 7.20 -6.98 0.10
CA VAL A 36 7.25 -6.75 -1.35
C VAL A 36 6.04 -7.40 -2.01
N VAL A 37 5.22 -6.58 -2.68
CA VAL A 37 4.07 -7.06 -3.46
C VAL A 37 4.50 -7.30 -4.90
N ARG A 38 4.67 -8.57 -5.29
CA ARG A 38 5.02 -8.98 -6.67
C ARG A 38 3.82 -9.54 -7.40
N GLY A 39 3.80 -9.34 -8.73
CA GLY A 39 2.80 -9.92 -9.61
C GLY A 39 2.79 -9.26 -11.00
N PRO A 40 2.08 -9.86 -11.98
CA PRO A 40 2.01 -9.36 -13.36
C PRO A 40 1.54 -7.90 -13.45
N ALA A 41 1.87 -7.23 -14.56
CA ALA A 41 1.29 -5.92 -14.87
C ALA A 41 -0.25 -6.05 -14.93
N GLY A 42 -0.96 -5.07 -14.38
CA GLY A 42 -2.43 -5.07 -14.37
C GLY A 42 -3.12 -5.98 -13.34
N ILE A 43 -2.41 -6.82 -12.57
CA ILE A 43 -3.04 -7.75 -11.59
C ILE A 43 -3.71 -7.07 -10.38
N GLY A 44 -3.61 -5.74 -10.27
CA GLY A 44 -4.19 -4.96 -9.18
C GLY A 44 -3.27 -4.68 -7.98
N LYS A 45 -1.94 -4.71 -8.14
CA LYS A 45 -0.98 -4.40 -7.06
C LYS A 45 -1.25 -3.04 -6.41
N THR A 46 -1.44 -2.00 -7.23
CA THR A 46 -1.76 -0.65 -6.76
C THR A 46 -3.06 -0.64 -5.97
N ARG A 47 -4.12 -1.31 -6.47
CA ARG A 47 -5.41 -1.38 -5.77
C ARG A 47 -5.29 -2.06 -4.40
N VAL A 48 -4.47 -3.10 -4.28
CA VAL A 48 -4.18 -3.77 -2.99
C VAL A 48 -3.46 -2.83 -2.03
N LEU A 49 -2.45 -2.08 -2.50
CA LEU A 49 -1.74 -1.10 -1.67
C LEU A 49 -2.64 0.06 -1.25
N ASP A 50 -3.52 0.53 -2.13
CA ASP A 50 -4.50 1.58 -1.84
C ASP A 50 -5.49 1.12 -0.76
N GLU A 51 -6.00 -0.11 -0.87
CA GLU A 51 -6.93 -0.67 0.13
C GLU A 51 -6.24 -0.86 1.48
N PHE A 52 -5.01 -1.36 1.47
CA PHE A 52 -4.19 -1.45 2.68
C PHE A 52 -3.96 -0.07 3.31
N ALA A 53 -3.68 0.96 2.50
CA ALA A 53 -3.52 2.33 2.98
C ALA A 53 -4.82 2.89 3.58
N VAL A 54 -5.98 2.61 2.98
CA VAL A 54 -7.29 2.99 3.55
C VAL A 54 -7.49 2.33 4.92
N ARG A 55 -7.26 1.01 5.02
CA ARG A 55 -7.35 0.28 6.29
C ARG A 55 -6.39 0.82 7.35
N ALA A 56 -5.13 1.07 6.98
CA ALA A 56 -4.12 1.62 7.89
C ALA A 56 -4.50 3.01 8.41
N ARG A 57 -4.98 3.91 7.54
CA ARG A 57 -5.49 5.23 7.96
C ARG A 57 -6.71 5.09 8.88
N GLY A 58 -7.64 4.18 8.56
CA GLY A 58 -8.80 3.89 9.41
C GLY A 58 -8.44 3.37 10.79
N ALA A 59 -7.29 2.70 10.91
CA ALA A 59 -6.73 2.25 12.19
C ALA A 59 -5.87 3.30 12.91
N GLY A 60 -5.78 4.53 12.40
CA GLY A 60 -4.98 5.61 12.99
C GLY A 60 -3.49 5.56 12.65
N THR A 61 -3.06 4.72 11.71
CA THR A 61 -1.66 4.62 11.29
C THR A 61 -1.33 5.70 10.25
N ALA A 62 -0.19 6.37 10.44
CA ALA A 62 0.34 7.29 9.44
C ALA A 62 0.73 6.53 8.17
N VAL A 63 0.25 6.99 7.01
CA VAL A 63 0.56 6.38 5.70
C VAL A 63 1.20 7.42 4.80
N ILE A 64 2.44 7.15 4.39
CA ILE A 64 3.19 7.94 3.41
C ILE A 64 3.36 7.09 2.16
N ALA A 65 3.07 7.66 0.99
CA ALA A 65 3.16 6.97 -0.29
C ALA A 65 4.13 7.72 -1.20
N GLY A 66 5.11 7.01 -1.73
CA GLY A 66 6.05 7.53 -2.72
C GLY A 66 6.09 6.66 -3.97
N ARG A 67 6.58 7.23 -5.05
CA ARG A 67 6.68 6.62 -6.37
C ARG A 67 8.14 6.48 -6.76
N ALA A 68 8.46 5.33 -7.36
CA ALA A 68 9.73 5.11 -8.04
C ALA A 68 9.48 5.04 -9.55
N PRO A 69 10.32 5.69 -10.37
CA PRO A 69 10.29 5.49 -11.81
C PRO A 69 10.60 4.03 -12.16
N ALA A 70 9.99 3.53 -13.22
CA ALA A 70 10.18 2.14 -13.67
C ALA A 70 11.59 1.87 -14.23
N VAL A 71 12.23 2.92 -14.77
CA VAL A 71 13.59 2.90 -15.31
C VAL A 71 14.29 4.20 -14.90
N GLY A 72 15.55 4.09 -14.46
CA GLY A 72 16.31 5.23 -13.94
C GLY A 72 15.99 5.56 -12.48
N GLY A 73 16.47 6.71 -12.01
CA GLY A 73 16.26 7.22 -10.64
C GLY A 73 17.56 7.42 -9.85
N PHE A 74 17.42 7.96 -8.64
CA PHE A 74 18.49 8.13 -7.68
C PHE A 74 18.25 7.27 -6.42
N ALA A 75 19.30 7.04 -5.65
CA ALA A 75 19.21 6.26 -4.41
C ALA A 75 18.11 6.84 -3.50
N PHE A 76 17.26 5.96 -2.97
CA PHE A 76 16.13 6.33 -2.10
C PHE A 76 15.09 7.25 -2.75
N GLY A 77 15.01 7.33 -4.08
CA GLY A 77 14.06 8.21 -4.78
C GLY A 77 12.58 8.03 -4.36
N ALA A 78 12.15 6.81 -4.09
CA ALA A 78 10.80 6.55 -3.58
C ALA A 78 10.56 7.17 -2.19
N LEU A 79 11.60 7.22 -1.34
CA LEU A 79 11.52 7.81 -0.01
C LEU A 79 11.54 9.34 -0.10
N ALA A 80 12.35 9.90 -1.00
CA ALA A 80 12.37 11.33 -1.26
C ALA A 80 11.01 11.84 -1.77
N ASP A 81 10.44 11.16 -2.77
CA ASP A 81 9.09 11.47 -3.29
C ASP A 81 8.01 11.38 -2.20
N ALA A 82 8.13 10.41 -1.29
CA ALA A 82 7.21 10.24 -0.18
C ALA A 82 7.29 11.38 0.86
N LEU A 83 8.47 11.96 1.09
CA LEU A 83 8.74 12.89 2.19
C LEU A 83 8.70 14.38 1.78
N GLY A 84 8.81 14.68 0.48
CA GLY A 84 8.86 16.06 -0.04
C GLY A 84 10.27 16.56 -0.27
#